data_AF-A0A8T0HQT1-F1
#
_entry.id   AF-A0A8T0HQT1-F1
#
_cell.length_a   1.000
_cell.length_b   1.000
_cell.length_c   1.000
_cell.angle_alpha   90.00
_cell.angle_beta   90.00
_cell.angle_gamma   90.00
#
_symmetry.space_group_name_H-M   'P 1'
#
loop_
_entity.id
_entity.type
_entity.pdbx_description
1 polymer ?
#
loop_
_entity_poly.entity_id
_entity_poly.type
_entity_poly.pdbx_seq_one_letter_code
_entity_poly.pdbx_strand_id
1 'polypeptide(L)'
;MLLWCRRNTGGFWRAPEVLVAVKDQTLSPSTFTQEGDVYSFGMTSYEILIGWVPFEELGSDDYDAVVRGRRPQLPQPMNSRVTELLCRCWHSNPAERPSFEEIGFVLETVKRSYVHADSSSSPDSRNGL
;
A
#
# COMPACT_ATOMS: atom_id res chain seq x y z
N MET A 1 8.79 -3.53 -19.89
CA MET A 1 8.42 -4.95 -19.69
C MET A 1 9.58 -5.83 -19.17
N LEU A 2 10.68 -5.26 -18.63
CA LEU A 2 11.87 -6.03 -18.20
C LEU A 2 12.41 -5.64 -16.80
N LEU A 3 11.56 -5.15 -15.90
CA LEU A 3 11.96 -4.85 -14.51
C LEU A 3 11.47 -5.88 -13.49
N TRP A 4 10.44 -6.67 -13.83
CA TRP A 4 9.81 -7.62 -12.91
C TRP A 4 10.51 -9.00 -12.81
N CYS A 5 11.38 -9.36 -13.75
CA CYS A 5 11.93 -10.73 -13.83
C CYS A 5 13.33 -10.91 -13.20
N ARG A 6 13.96 -9.86 -12.65
CA ARG A 6 15.36 -9.93 -12.18
C ARG A 6 15.64 -9.46 -10.75
N ARG A 7 14.62 -9.06 -9.98
CA ARG A 7 14.84 -8.67 -8.59
C ARG A 7 14.16 -9.70 -7.69
N ASN A 8 14.97 -10.37 -6.86
CA ASN A 8 14.53 -11.25 -5.79
C ASN A 8 13.88 -10.39 -4.67
N THR A 9 12.74 -9.75 -4.96
CA THR A 9 12.12 -8.72 -4.12
C THR A 9 10.97 -9.26 -3.25
N GLY A 10 10.73 -10.57 -3.26
CA GLY A 10 9.54 -11.19 -2.65
C GLY A 10 9.36 -10.99 -1.15
N GLY A 11 10.31 -10.37 -0.43
CA GLY A 11 10.16 -10.07 0.99
C GLY A 11 9.52 -8.72 1.31
N PHE A 12 9.63 -7.68 0.47
CA PHE A 12 9.17 -6.34 0.88
C PHE A 12 7.66 -6.14 0.93
N TRP A 13 6.90 -7.03 0.25
CA TRP A 13 5.44 -7.07 0.38
C TRP A 13 4.97 -7.88 1.59
N ARG A 14 5.85 -8.66 2.22
CA ARG A 14 5.46 -9.47 3.39
C ARG A 14 5.36 -8.59 4.63
N ALA A 15 4.37 -8.91 5.46
CA ALA A 15 4.22 -8.28 6.76
C ALA A 15 5.41 -8.59 7.69
N PRO A 16 5.74 -7.69 8.64
CA PRO A 16 6.86 -7.85 9.56
C PRO A 16 6.86 -9.20 10.30
N GLU A 17 5.70 -9.64 10.77
CA GLU A 17 5.53 -10.92 11.48
C GLU A 17 5.84 -12.13 10.60
N VAL A 18 5.53 -12.06 9.30
CA VAL A 18 5.87 -13.12 8.34
C VAL A 18 7.37 -13.11 8.09
N LEU A 19 8.00 -11.94 7.98
CA LEU A 19 9.45 -11.81 7.81
C LEU A 19 10.22 -12.38 9.01
N VAL A 20 9.75 -12.10 10.23
CA VAL A 20 10.32 -12.67 11.46
C VAL A 20 10.18 -14.20 11.45
N ALA A 21 9.01 -14.73 11.12
CA ALA A 21 8.81 -16.18 11.06
C ALA A 21 9.67 -16.88 9.99
N VAL A 22 9.91 -16.22 8.84
CA VAL A 22 10.84 -16.71 7.81
C VAL A 22 12.26 -16.76 8.36
N LYS A 23 12.70 -15.67 9.01
CA LYS A 23 14.06 -15.53 9.58
C LYS A 23 14.33 -16.56 10.68
N ASP A 24 13.35 -16.78 11.55
CA ASP A 24 13.45 -17.69 12.68
C ASP A 24 13.15 -19.15 12.29
N GLN A 25 12.81 -19.41 11.01
CA GLN A 25 12.42 -20.73 10.49
C GLN A 25 11.21 -21.34 11.23
N THR A 26 10.30 -20.48 11.69
CA THR A 26 9.08 -20.84 12.43
C THR A 26 7.80 -20.69 11.61
N LEU A 27 7.95 -20.52 10.29
CA LEU A 27 6.84 -20.46 9.33
C LEU A 27 5.87 -21.63 9.52
N SER A 28 4.61 -21.28 9.77
CA SER A 28 3.50 -22.22 9.82
C SER A 28 2.30 -21.63 9.06
N PRO A 29 1.26 -22.43 8.77
CA PRO A 29 0.02 -21.91 8.19
C PRO A 29 -0.60 -20.77 9.02
N SER A 30 -0.42 -20.77 10.34
CA SER A 30 -0.95 -19.73 11.23
C SER A 30 -0.17 -18.40 11.17
N THR A 31 1.01 -18.37 10.56
CA THR A 31 1.77 -17.13 10.32
C THR A 31 1.09 -16.26 9.27
N PHE A 32 0.34 -16.85 8.34
CA PHE A 32 -0.38 -16.15 7.29
C PHE A 32 -1.77 -15.79 7.80
N THR A 33 -1.98 -14.50 8.07
CA THR A 33 -3.25 -13.98 8.59
C THR A 33 -3.84 -12.98 7.61
N GLN A 34 -5.13 -12.67 7.79
CA GLN A 34 -5.83 -11.67 7.01
C GLN A 34 -5.18 -10.28 7.16
N GLU A 35 -4.67 -9.96 8.35
CA GLU A 35 -3.93 -8.72 8.61
C GLU A 35 -2.59 -8.70 7.87
N GLY A 36 -1.95 -9.86 7.69
CA GLY A 36 -0.76 -10.02 6.84
C GLY A 36 -1.06 -9.75 5.37
N ASP A 37 -2.22 -10.21 4.88
CA ASP A 37 -2.71 -9.90 3.53
C ASP A 37 -3.03 -8.41 3.37
N VAL A 38 -3.59 -7.76 4.39
CA VAL A 38 -3.83 -6.31 4.41
C VAL A 38 -2.52 -5.52 4.28
N TYR A 39 -1.47 -5.94 4.97
CA TYR A 39 -0.15 -5.33 4.82
C TYR A 39 0.36 -5.45 3.38
N SER A 40 0.26 -6.65 2.81
CA SER A 40 0.69 -6.94 1.44
C SER A 40 -0.10 -6.13 0.42
N PHE A 41 -1.39 -5.93 0.66
CA PHE A 41 -2.26 -5.06 -0.12
C PHE A 41 -1.81 -3.59 -0.03
N GLY A 42 -1.43 -3.09 1.16
CA GLY A 42 -0.87 -1.75 1.33
C GLY A 42 0.40 -1.52 0.51
N MET A 43 1.35 -2.46 0.56
CA MET A 43 2.58 -2.39 -0.25
C MET A 43 2.32 -2.48 -1.75
N THR A 44 1.39 -3.34 -2.17
CA THR A 44 0.96 -3.43 -3.58
C THR A 44 0.32 -2.13 -4.04
N SER A 45 -0.55 -1.55 -3.22
CA SER A 45 -1.22 -0.28 -3.52
C SER A 45 -0.22 0.87 -3.64
N TYR A 46 0.80 0.90 -2.80
CA TYR A 46 1.91 1.83 -2.94
C TYR A 46 2.64 1.66 -4.27
N GLU A 47 3.01 0.43 -4.64
CA GLU A 47 3.68 0.19 -5.94
C GLU A 47 2.81 0.68 -7.10
N ILE A 48 1.50 0.46 -7.06
CA ILE A 48 0.56 0.92 -8.09
C ILE A 48 0.52 2.46 -8.16
N LEU A 49 0.45 3.13 -7.00
CA LEU A 49 0.29 4.58 -6.94
C LEU A 49 1.59 5.32 -7.28
N ILE A 50 2.73 4.79 -6.85
CA ILE A 50 4.04 5.45 -7.02
C ILE A 50 4.73 4.99 -8.29
N GLY A 51 4.43 3.77 -8.75
CA GLY A 51 5.08 3.13 -9.90
C GLY A 51 6.45 2.52 -9.57
N TRP A 52 6.90 2.57 -8.32
CA TRP A 52 8.20 2.09 -7.86
C TRP A 52 8.04 0.98 -6.81
N VAL A 53 9.05 0.11 -6.72
CA VAL A 53 9.09 -0.97 -5.75
C VAL A 53 9.19 -0.38 -4.33
N PRO A 54 8.40 -0.86 -3.35
CA PRO A 54 8.55 -0.46 -1.96
C PRO A 54 9.97 -0.69 -1.48
N PHE A 55 10.55 0.32 -0.83
CA PHE A 55 11.92 0.29 -0.31
C PHE A 55 12.99 0.04 -1.38
N GLU A 56 12.82 0.54 -2.62
CA GLU A 56 13.84 0.39 -3.67
C GLU A 56 15.22 0.94 -3.25
N GLU A 57 15.25 1.92 -2.34
CA GLU A 57 16.50 2.45 -1.79
C GLU A 57 17.19 1.50 -0.80
N LEU A 58 16.45 0.53 -0.25
CA LEU A 58 17.01 -0.56 0.54
C LEU A 58 17.52 -1.65 -0.42
N GLY A 59 18.73 -2.13 -0.18
CA GLY A 59 19.18 -3.38 -0.82
C GLY A 59 18.21 -4.52 -0.49
N SER A 60 18.13 -5.54 -1.35
CA SER A 60 17.15 -6.63 -1.31
C SER A 60 17.09 -7.45 -0.02
N ASP A 61 17.96 -7.17 0.96
CA ASP A 61 18.15 -7.97 2.17
C ASP A 61 17.94 -7.18 3.47
N ASP A 62 17.62 -5.87 3.44
CA ASP A 62 17.39 -5.08 4.66
C ASP A 62 15.93 -5.19 5.18
N TYR A 63 15.47 -6.42 5.36
CA TYR A 63 14.17 -6.72 5.97
C TYR A 63 14.10 -6.30 7.44
N ASP A 64 15.25 -6.22 8.12
CA ASP A 64 15.34 -5.76 9.50
C ASP A 64 14.88 -4.29 9.64
N ALA A 65 15.08 -3.44 8.63
CA ALA A 65 14.52 -2.10 8.64
C ALA A 65 12.98 -2.10 8.65
N VAL A 66 12.34 -2.99 7.89
CA VAL A 66 10.87 -3.13 7.85
C VAL A 66 10.33 -3.60 9.20
N VAL A 67 10.99 -4.60 9.80
CA VAL A 67 10.67 -5.11 11.15
C VAL A 67 10.81 -4.02 12.22
N ARG A 68 11.81 -3.15 12.10
CA ARG A 68 12.00 -1.97 12.97
C ARG A 68 11.02 -0.82 12.70
N GLY A 69 10.07 -0.98 11.77
CA GLY A 69 9.04 0.02 11.51
C GLY A 69 9.36 0.99 10.38
N ARG A 70 10.41 0.78 9.57
CA ARG A 70 10.63 1.59 8.36
C ARG A 70 9.47 1.40 7.39
N ARG A 71 9.00 2.50 6.81
CA ARG A 71 7.91 2.53 5.83
C ARG A 71 8.32 3.33 4.60
N PRO A 72 7.77 3.02 3.41
CA PRO A 72 8.10 3.76 2.21
C PRO A 72 7.55 5.19 2.30
N GLN A 73 8.23 6.12 1.65
CA GLN A 73 7.82 7.53 1.65
C GLN A 73 6.71 7.77 0.63
N LEU A 74 5.62 8.38 1.07
CA LEU A 74 4.55 8.82 0.17
C LEU A 74 4.86 10.22 -0.38
N PRO A 75 4.86 10.43 -1.70
CA PRO A 75 5.04 11.76 -2.27
C PRO A 75 3.84 12.64 -1.95
N GLN A 76 4.09 13.93 -1.84
CA GLN A 76 3.05 14.96 -1.67
C GLN A 76 3.03 15.87 -2.91
N PRO A 77 1.84 16.32 -3.35
CA PRO A 77 0.53 16.11 -2.72
C PRO A 77 -0.12 14.78 -3.09
N MET A 78 -0.70 14.09 -2.10
CA MET A 78 -1.58 12.92 -2.28
C MET A 78 -2.89 13.13 -1.52
N ASN A 79 -3.97 12.47 -1.96
CA ASN A 79 -5.24 12.46 -1.21
C ASN A 79 -5.00 11.95 0.22
N SER A 80 -5.38 12.76 1.21
CA SER A 80 -5.13 12.48 2.62
C SER A 80 -5.80 11.18 3.09
N ARG A 81 -6.99 10.85 2.58
CA ARG A 81 -7.70 9.61 2.93
C ARG A 81 -6.97 8.38 2.37
N VAL A 82 -6.41 8.48 1.17
CA VAL A 82 -5.60 7.39 0.59
C VAL A 82 -4.29 7.24 1.38
N THR A 83 -3.64 8.35 1.71
CA THR A 83 -2.42 8.36 2.52
C THR A 83 -2.65 7.70 3.88
N GLU A 84 -3.71 8.10 4.59
CA GLU A 84 -4.09 7.53 5.88
C GLU A 84 -4.43 6.04 5.77
N LEU A 85 -5.17 5.64 4.74
CA LEU A 85 -5.51 4.25 4.49
C LEU A 85 -4.26 3.39 4.30
N LEU A 86 -3.32 3.82 3.45
CA LEU A 86 -2.04 3.12 3.25
C LEU A 86 -1.26 3.02 4.56
N CYS A 87 -1.16 4.14 5.30
CA CYS A 87 -0.56 4.21 6.63
C CYS A 87 -1.10 3.17 7.61
N ARG A 88 -2.42 2.94 7.61
CA ARG A 88 -3.04 1.91 8.45
C ARG A 88 -2.80 0.49 7.90
N CYS A 89 -2.89 0.28 6.59
CA CYS A 89 -2.69 -1.04 5.98
C CYS A 89 -1.33 -1.65 6.32
N TRP A 90 -0.26 -0.86 6.32
CA TRP A 90 1.08 -1.33 6.65
C TRP A 90 1.51 -1.03 8.10
N HIS A 91 0.58 -0.89 9.04
CA HIS A 91 0.92 -0.68 10.44
C HIS A 91 1.74 -1.86 11.01
N SER A 92 2.70 -1.58 11.90
CA SER A 92 3.57 -2.62 12.49
C SER A 92 2.78 -3.63 13.32
N ASN A 93 1.85 -3.15 14.15
CA ASN A 93 0.91 -4.01 14.87
C ASN A 93 -0.19 -4.50 13.91
N PRO A 94 -0.34 -5.82 13.67
CA PRO A 94 -1.41 -6.37 12.84
C PRO A 94 -2.81 -5.96 13.27
N ALA A 95 -3.05 -5.81 14.57
CA ALA A 95 -4.38 -5.46 15.11
C ALA A 95 -4.83 -4.03 14.79
N GLU A 96 -3.91 -3.14 14.42
CA GLU A 96 -4.22 -1.75 14.02
C GLU A 96 -4.51 -1.65 12.52
N ARG A 97 -4.28 -2.73 11.76
CA ARG A 97 -4.56 -2.77 10.34
C ARG A 97 -6.07 -2.87 10.12
N PRO A 98 -6.62 -2.15 9.13
CA PRO A 98 -8.05 -2.20 8.84
C PRO A 98 -8.42 -3.55 8.25
N SER A 99 -9.67 -3.96 8.45
CA SER A 99 -10.25 -5.07 7.70
C SER A 99 -10.42 -4.72 6.21
N PHE A 100 -10.50 -5.72 5.34
CA PHE A 100 -10.80 -5.48 3.92
C PHE A 100 -12.18 -4.82 3.71
N GLU A 101 -13.13 -5.02 4.63
CA GLU A 101 -14.42 -4.33 4.61
C GLU A 101 -14.25 -2.81 4.83
N GLU A 102 -13.49 -2.41 5.85
CA GLU A 102 -13.15 -1.01 6.09
C GLU A 102 -12.37 -0.40 4.91
N ILE A 103 -11.40 -1.14 4.36
CA ILE A 103 -10.64 -0.70 3.18
C ILE A 103 -11.59 -0.41 2.02
N GLY A 104 -12.51 -1.34 1.71
CA GLY A 104 -13.50 -1.18 0.65
C GLY A 104 -14.38 0.06 0.85
N PHE A 105 -14.87 0.28 2.08
CA PHE A 105 -15.67 1.45 2.42
C PHE A 105 -14.92 2.77 2.20
N VAL A 106 -13.66 2.85 2.63
CA VAL A 106 -12.82 4.05 2.44
C VAL A 106 -12.56 4.28 0.95
N LEU A 107 -12.23 3.24 0.19
CA LEU A 107 -11.95 3.34 -1.25
C LEU A 107 -13.18 3.78 -2.04
N GLU A 108 -14.37 3.29 -1.73
CA GLU A 108 -15.62 3.75 -2.36
C GLU A 108 -15.91 5.23 -2.04
N THR A 109 -15.64 5.66 -0.81
CA THR A 109 -15.77 7.08 -0.43
C THR A 109 -14.81 7.95 -1.22
N VAL A 110 -13.55 7.52 -1.36
CA VAL A 110 -12.53 8.22 -2.13
C VAL A 110 -12.90 8.27 -3.61
N LYS A 111 -13.31 7.15 -4.20
CA LYS A 111 -13.74 7.06 -5.61
C LYS A 111 -14.85 8.06 -5.93
N ARG A 112 -15.86 8.18 -5.07
CA ARG A 112 -16.95 9.17 -5.24
C ARG A 112 -16.46 10.60 -5.26
N SER A 113 -15.44 10.93 -4.47
CA SER A 113 -14.86 12.28 -4.45
C SER A 113 -14.19 12.67 -5.77
N TYR A 114 -13.62 11.71 -6.51
CA TYR A 114 -13.05 11.96 -7.85
C TYR A 114 -14.13 12.11 -8.92
N VAL A 115 -15.20 11.31 -8.89
CA VAL A 115 -16.30 11.39 -9.88
C VAL A 115 -17.02 12.74 -9.85
N HIS A 116 -17.13 13.36 -8.67
CA HIS A 116 -17.74 14.70 -8.54
C HIS A 116 -16.79 15.85 -8.90
N ALA A 117 -15.47 15.64 -8.90
CA ALA A 117 -14.52 16.66 -9.33
C ALA A 117 -14.57 16.85 -10.86
N ASP A 118 -14.66 15.75 -11.62
CA ASP A 118 -14.65 15.77 -13.09
C ASP A 118 -15.94 16.33 -13.71
N SER A 119 -17.04 16.39 -12.95
CA SER A 119 -18.32 16.94 -13.44
C SER A 119 -18.43 18.46 -13.31
N SER A 120 -17.43 19.14 -12.73
CA SER A 120 -17.39 20.59 -12.58
C SER A 120 -16.50 21.32 -13.60
N SER A 121 -15.82 20.59 -14.50
CA SER A 121 -14.89 21.15 -15.49
C SER A 121 -15.43 21.21 -16.92
N SER A 122 -16.74 21.33 -17.12
CA SER A 122 -17.30 21.63 -18.45
C SER A 122 -17.43 23.15 -18.60
N PRO A 123 -16.59 23.84 -19.40
CA PRO A 123 -16.82 25.24 -19.72
C PRO A 123 -18.03 25.30 -20.64
N ASP A 124 -19.12 25.84 -20.13
CA ASP A 124 -20.31 26.19 -20.89
C ASP A 124 -19.91 27.13 -22.05
N SER A 125 -19.72 26.54 -23.23
CA SER A 125 -19.40 27.24 -24.47
C SER A 125 -20.54 27.01 -25.44
N ARG A 126 -21.61 27.81 -25.28
CA ARG A 126 -22.29 28.52 -26.36
C ARG A 126 -23.46 29.36 -25.81
N ASN A 127 -23.13 30.58 -25.38
CA ASN A 127 -24.03 31.73 -25.50
C ASN A 127 -23.21 32.86 -26.14
N GLY A 128 -23.48 33.17 -27.40
CA GLY A 128 -22.85 34.30 -28.09
C GLY A 128 -22.95 34.25 -29.61
N LEU A 129 -24.05 34.85 -30.11
CA LEU A 129 -24.30 35.42 -31.45
C LEU A 129 -24.50 34.46 -32.63
#